data_AF-A0A7S0F8G0-F1
#
_entry.id   AF-A0A7S0F8G0-F1
#
_cell.length_a   1.000
_cell.length_b   1.000
_cell.length_c   1.000
_cell.angle_alpha   90.00
_cell.angle_beta   90.00
_cell.angle_gamma   90.00
#
_symmetry.space_group_name_H-M   'P 1'
#
loop_
_entity.id
_entity.type
_entity.pdbx_description
1 polymer ?
#
loop_
_entity_poly.entity_id
_entity_poly.type
_entity_poly.pdbx_seq_one_letter_code
_entity_poly.pdbx_strand_id
1 'polypeptide(L)'
;CIAKVRKGYVLSYKVLTKGATSLATRLELEVKDDEPFAVQLEWPSGRLSVRGGCERLTPRIIVEVVKDGASVKATQTQERKRAGVSNVRADLPGGAGTYVVDVRADFPKGTWVDEVVLNTYARSKIAISDAGPLPEQPLGFVTLSGLTSPKLNGRYIERRDDKWRINGRETYWAANGYYMFWCKTSARWTIVSGSFDKNKNGKCIAQAQGPVGADVCQVDIPKNFREYVKGKWVTEPLAGVSSNSNSAGSLLQESEVQDVNKETCKQVLQRLHTLNNQDAIAAAQFDDLFPPNMTSIAQTGTKCGDTAAGIHESCGKFDRWRPLFDIMGDAAR
;
A
#
# COMPACT_ATOMS: atom_id res chain seq x y z
N CYS A 1 -2.54 7.69 -11.98
CA CYS A 1 -2.86 9.07 -11.58
C CYS A 1 -2.48 9.22 -10.10
N ILE A 2 -1.52 10.09 -9.77
CA ILE A 2 -0.95 10.24 -8.41
C ILE A 2 -1.88 11.07 -7.52
N ALA A 3 -2.49 12.13 -8.07
CA ALA A 3 -3.55 12.91 -7.44
C ALA A 3 -4.60 13.31 -8.50
N LYS A 4 -5.89 13.29 -8.15
CA LYS A 4 -6.97 13.77 -9.02
C LYS A 4 -7.26 15.22 -8.65
N VAL A 5 -6.52 16.14 -9.26
CA VAL A 5 -6.71 17.57 -9.01
C VAL A 5 -7.93 18.03 -9.81
N ARG A 6 -8.94 18.56 -9.12
CA ARG A 6 -10.09 19.23 -9.71
C ARG A 6 -10.03 20.72 -9.39
N LYS A 7 -10.48 21.57 -10.30
CA LYS A 7 -10.46 23.02 -10.10
C LYS A 7 -11.29 23.39 -8.86
N GLY A 8 -10.66 24.14 -7.95
CA GLY A 8 -11.29 24.59 -6.70
C GLY A 8 -11.46 23.50 -5.64
N TYR A 9 -10.85 22.32 -5.80
CA TYR A 9 -10.79 21.32 -4.74
C TYR A 9 -9.61 21.61 -3.82
N VAL A 10 -9.79 21.31 -2.55
CA VAL A 10 -8.78 21.47 -1.49
C VAL A 10 -8.40 20.10 -0.92
N LEU A 11 -7.17 20.03 -0.42
CA LEU A 11 -6.65 18.85 0.28
C LEU A 11 -6.92 18.98 1.78
N SER A 12 -7.43 17.92 2.38
CA SER A 12 -7.35 17.69 3.83
C SER A 12 -6.61 16.38 4.07
N TYR A 13 -5.90 16.24 5.18
CA TYR A 13 -5.09 15.04 5.43
C TYR A 13 -5.03 14.67 6.91
N LYS A 14 -4.75 13.40 7.17
CA LYS A 14 -4.42 12.87 8.50
C LYS A 14 -3.27 11.88 8.39
N VAL A 15 -2.24 12.08 9.22
CA VAL A 15 -1.13 11.13 9.37
C VAL A 15 -1.60 9.97 10.25
N LEU A 16 -1.37 8.75 9.80
CA LEU A 16 -1.73 7.53 10.49
C LEU A 16 -0.45 6.78 10.87
N THR A 17 -0.22 6.63 12.16
CA THR A 17 0.91 5.87 12.69
C THR A 17 0.58 4.39 12.64
N LYS A 18 1.46 3.58 12.02
CA LYS A 18 1.30 2.12 12.00
C LYS A 18 1.93 1.49 13.25
N GLY A 19 1.51 0.26 13.56
CA GLY A 19 2.24 -0.62 14.46
C GLY A 19 3.54 -1.14 13.81
N ALA A 20 4.01 -2.30 14.26
CA ALA A 20 5.23 -2.91 13.71
C ALA A 20 5.18 -3.03 12.17
N THR A 21 4.06 -3.50 11.64
CA THR A 21 3.92 -3.85 10.23
C THR A 21 2.52 -3.66 9.66
N SER A 22 1.54 -3.40 10.51
CA SER A 22 0.14 -3.22 10.09
C SER A 22 -0.46 -1.98 10.73
N LEU A 23 -1.47 -1.46 10.05
CA LEU A 23 -2.31 -0.35 10.47
C LEU A 23 -3.76 -0.79 10.30
N ALA A 24 -4.54 -0.53 11.34
CA ALA A 24 -5.95 -0.83 11.42
C ALA A 24 -6.59 0.34 12.19
N THR A 25 -7.23 1.26 11.46
CA THR A 25 -7.84 2.44 12.08
C THR A 25 -9.20 2.75 11.47
N ARG A 26 -10.04 3.39 12.26
CA ARG A 26 -11.37 3.85 11.88
C ARG A 26 -11.44 5.35 12.06
N LEU A 27 -11.87 6.04 11.01
CA LEU A 27 -11.90 7.50 10.97
C LEU A 27 -13.30 7.98 10.61
N GLU A 28 -13.65 9.15 11.08
CA GLU A 28 -14.85 9.87 10.69
C GLU A 28 -14.46 11.06 9.80
N LEU A 29 -15.24 11.27 8.73
CA LEU A 29 -15.13 12.42 7.85
C LEU A 29 -16.41 13.24 7.93
N GLU A 30 -16.27 14.54 8.22
CA GLU A 30 -17.38 15.49 8.12
C GLU A 30 -17.31 16.23 6.78
N VAL A 31 -18.23 15.90 5.86
CA VAL A 31 -18.31 16.50 4.52
C VAL A 31 -19.43 17.54 4.51
N LYS A 32 -19.12 18.77 4.08
CA LYS A 32 -20.04 19.91 4.15
C LYS A 32 -20.79 20.21 2.86
N ASP A 33 -20.33 19.67 1.74
CA ASP A 33 -20.88 19.93 0.42
C ASP A 33 -21.31 18.63 -0.27
N ASP A 34 -22.15 18.76 -1.28
CA ASP A 34 -22.68 17.62 -2.05
C ASP A 34 -21.79 17.21 -3.22
N GLU A 35 -20.62 17.85 -3.39
CA GLU A 35 -19.74 17.61 -4.53
C GLU A 35 -19.02 16.25 -4.42
N PRO A 36 -18.70 15.59 -5.55
CA PRO A 36 -17.99 14.33 -5.50
C PRO A 36 -16.57 14.51 -4.98
N PHE A 37 -16.17 13.75 -3.98
CA PHE A 37 -14.82 13.82 -3.40
C PHE A 37 -14.08 12.49 -3.53
N ALA A 38 -12.80 12.46 -3.15
CA ALA A 38 -12.03 11.23 -3.11
C ALA A 38 -11.29 11.08 -1.78
N VAL A 39 -11.19 9.83 -1.31
CA VAL A 39 -10.39 9.43 -0.15
C VAL A 39 -9.23 8.57 -0.66
N GLN A 40 -8.01 8.93 -0.30
CA GLN A 40 -6.80 8.30 -0.81
C GLN A 40 -5.84 7.98 0.34
N LEU A 41 -5.37 6.74 0.44
CA LEU A 41 -4.28 6.37 1.34
C LEU A 41 -2.97 6.33 0.56
N GLU A 42 -1.94 6.99 1.07
CA GLU A 42 -0.61 7.09 0.47
C GLU A 42 0.48 6.55 1.39
N TRP A 43 1.54 6.02 0.79
CA TRP A 43 2.73 5.52 1.48
C TRP A 43 4.00 5.84 0.67
N PRO A 44 5.21 5.66 1.24
CA PRO A 44 6.44 5.90 0.52
C PRO A 44 6.51 5.19 -0.84
N SER A 45 6.84 5.93 -1.89
CA SER A 45 6.96 5.34 -3.23
C SER A 45 8.16 4.40 -3.32
N GLY A 46 8.07 3.41 -4.23
CA GLY A 46 9.21 2.53 -4.49
C GLY A 46 10.48 3.27 -4.93
N ARG A 47 10.34 4.44 -5.58
CA ARG A 47 11.48 5.29 -5.94
C ARG A 47 12.18 5.87 -4.70
N LEU A 48 11.40 6.27 -3.70
CA LEU A 48 11.93 6.77 -2.44
C LEU A 48 12.61 5.65 -1.65
N SER A 49 11.92 4.50 -1.50
CA SER A 49 12.44 3.33 -0.80
C SER A 49 13.76 2.85 -1.41
N VAL A 50 13.79 2.61 -2.73
CA VAL A 50 14.97 2.05 -3.41
C VAL A 50 16.16 3.02 -3.37
N ARG A 51 15.92 4.33 -3.50
CA ARG A 51 16.99 5.34 -3.37
C ARG A 51 17.59 5.38 -1.96
N GLY A 52 16.79 5.07 -0.94
CA GLY A 52 17.25 4.92 0.45
C GLY A 52 17.93 3.58 0.75
N GLY A 53 18.12 2.71 -0.25
CA GLY A 53 18.60 1.34 -0.06
C GLY A 53 17.57 0.38 0.53
N CYS A 54 16.31 0.80 0.66
CA CYS A 54 15.25 0.03 1.29
C CYS A 54 14.56 -0.90 0.28
N GLU A 55 13.99 -1.99 0.78
CA GLU A 55 13.11 -2.83 -0.04
C GLU A 55 11.91 -2.05 -0.57
N ARG A 56 11.54 -2.35 -1.81
CA ARG A 56 10.32 -1.80 -2.42
C ARG A 56 9.10 -2.28 -1.64
N LEU A 57 8.29 -1.33 -1.18
CA LEU A 57 7.04 -1.63 -0.49
C LEU A 57 6.03 -2.29 -1.44
N THR A 58 5.47 -3.40 -1.00
CA THR A 58 4.36 -4.11 -1.66
C THR A 58 3.23 -4.32 -0.66
N PRO A 59 2.61 -3.23 -0.17
CA PRO A 59 1.64 -3.38 0.89
C PRO A 59 0.36 -4.03 0.37
N ARG A 60 -0.49 -4.43 1.31
CA ARG A 60 -1.88 -4.71 1.01
C ARG A 60 -2.74 -3.75 1.77
N ILE A 61 -3.58 -3.06 1.02
CA ILE A 61 -4.39 -1.99 1.53
C ILE A 61 -5.85 -2.26 1.19
N ILE A 62 -6.70 -2.04 2.17
CA ILE A 62 -8.13 -1.80 2.00
C ILE A 62 -8.42 -0.43 2.60
N VAL A 63 -9.05 0.42 1.81
CA VAL A 63 -9.75 1.60 2.27
C VAL A 63 -11.21 1.40 1.94
N GLU A 64 -12.06 1.37 2.95
CA GLU A 64 -13.51 1.27 2.78
C GLU A 64 -14.17 2.51 3.36
N VAL A 65 -14.94 3.21 2.53
CA VAL A 65 -15.66 4.42 2.90
C VAL A 65 -17.15 4.07 2.95
N VAL A 66 -17.78 4.29 4.09
CA VAL A 66 -19.17 3.93 4.36
C VAL A 66 -19.99 5.18 4.65
N LYS A 67 -21.18 5.27 4.05
CA LYS A 67 -22.22 6.26 4.37
C LYS A 67 -23.59 5.63 4.19
N ASP A 68 -24.45 5.79 5.19
CA ASP A 68 -25.85 5.33 5.16
C ASP A 68 -26.01 3.86 4.70
N GLY A 69 -25.07 3.01 5.11
CA GLY A 69 -25.03 1.58 4.76
C GLY A 69 -24.46 1.26 3.37
N ALA A 70 -24.27 2.24 2.49
CA ALA A 70 -23.54 2.06 1.24
C ALA A 70 -22.03 2.13 1.48
N SER A 71 -21.25 1.29 0.80
CA SER A 71 -19.79 1.32 0.89
C SER A 71 -19.09 1.38 -0.46
N VAL A 72 -17.97 2.11 -0.49
CA VAL A 72 -17.02 2.14 -1.60
C VAL A 72 -15.69 1.63 -1.09
N LYS A 73 -15.23 0.51 -1.68
CA LYS A 73 -13.99 -0.16 -1.29
C LYS A 73 -12.91 0.05 -2.34
N ALA A 74 -11.73 0.46 -1.89
CA ALA A 74 -10.53 0.63 -2.70
C ALA A 74 -9.42 -0.31 -2.24
N THR A 75 -8.79 -0.99 -3.19
CA THR A 75 -7.66 -1.91 -2.95
C THR A 75 -6.55 -1.68 -3.99
N GLN A 76 -5.36 -2.24 -3.73
CA GLN A 76 -4.26 -2.16 -4.68
C GLN A 76 -4.38 -3.24 -5.75
N THR A 77 -4.79 -2.86 -6.96
CA THR A 77 -4.91 -3.78 -8.11
C THR A 77 -3.54 -4.21 -8.64
N GLN A 78 -3.49 -5.33 -9.37
CA GLN A 78 -2.25 -5.83 -10.01
C GLN A 78 -1.65 -4.79 -10.97
N GLU A 79 -2.48 -4.10 -11.73
CA GLU A 79 -2.05 -3.03 -12.64
C GLU A 79 -1.37 -1.88 -11.88
N ARG A 80 -1.97 -1.43 -10.76
CA ARG A 80 -1.37 -0.38 -9.91
C ARG A 80 -0.06 -0.83 -9.28
N LYS A 81 0.06 -2.10 -8.90
CA LYS A 81 1.32 -2.68 -8.41
C LYS A 81 2.41 -2.63 -9.49
N ARG A 82 2.10 -3.07 -10.71
CA ARG A 82 3.02 -3.02 -11.86
C ARG A 82 3.46 -1.59 -12.18
N ALA A 83 2.52 -0.65 -12.15
CA ALA A 83 2.80 0.78 -12.34
C ALA A 83 3.56 1.43 -11.16
N GLY A 84 3.79 0.71 -10.05
CA GLY A 84 4.49 1.24 -8.88
C GLY A 84 3.75 2.36 -8.15
N VAL A 85 2.42 2.40 -8.30
CA VAL A 85 1.59 3.41 -7.64
C VAL A 85 1.57 3.14 -6.13
N SER A 86 1.91 4.16 -5.36
CA SER A 86 2.04 4.12 -3.90
C SER A 86 0.83 4.72 -3.19
N ASN A 87 -0.36 4.49 -3.77
CA ASN A 87 -1.62 4.90 -3.19
C ASN A 87 -2.78 3.99 -3.62
N VAL A 88 -3.84 3.97 -2.80
CA VAL A 88 -5.17 3.47 -3.16
C VAL A 88 -6.19 4.58 -2.97
N ARG A 89 -7.22 4.61 -3.81
CA ARG A 89 -8.20 5.70 -3.82
C ARG A 89 -9.61 5.17 -3.99
N ALA A 90 -10.52 5.63 -3.14
CA ALA A 90 -11.96 5.54 -3.30
C ALA A 90 -12.47 6.88 -3.87
N ASP A 91 -13.13 6.83 -5.03
CA ASP A 91 -13.82 7.99 -5.62
C ASP A 91 -15.30 7.91 -5.18
N LEU A 92 -15.82 8.95 -4.52
CA LEU A 92 -17.18 9.00 -3.99
C LEU A 92 -18.05 9.95 -4.82
N PRO A 93 -19.35 9.67 -4.99
CA PRO A 93 -20.25 10.52 -5.77
C PRO A 93 -20.53 11.89 -5.12
N GLY A 94 -20.25 12.03 -3.81
CA GLY A 94 -20.53 13.25 -3.04
C GLY A 94 -21.65 13.06 -2.02
N GLY A 95 -22.16 14.18 -1.52
CA GLY A 95 -23.23 14.27 -0.53
C GLY A 95 -22.74 14.73 0.84
N ALA A 96 -23.31 15.81 1.37
CA ALA A 96 -22.97 16.28 2.71
C ALA A 96 -23.33 15.24 3.79
N GLY A 97 -22.63 15.29 4.92
CA GLY A 97 -22.86 14.43 6.08
C GLY A 97 -21.60 13.69 6.55
N THR A 98 -21.83 12.72 7.43
CA THR A 98 -20.79 11.94 8.09
C THR A 98 -20.47 10.68 7.29
N TYR A 99 -19.20 10.46 7.00
CA TYR A 99 -18.69 9.22 6.43
C TYR A 99 -17.78 8.52 7.42
N VAL A 100 -17.78 7.20 7.38
CA VAL A 100 -16.82 6.39 8.14
C VAL A 100 -15.81 5.79 7.19
N VAL A 101 -14.53 5.89 7.53
CA VAL A 101 -13.42 5.32 6.75
C VAL A 101 -12.72 4.26 7.57
N ASP A 102 -12.82 3.02 7.10
CA ASP A 102 -12.09 1.89 7.64
C ASP A 102 -10.79 1.71 6.82
N VAL A 103 -9.64 1.92 7.46
CA VAL A 103 -8.32 1.73 6.84
C VAL A 103 -7.67 0.48 7.41
N ARG A 104 -7.33 -0.46 6.53
CA ARG A 104 -6.53 -1.64 6.85
C ARG A 104 -5.35 -1.71 5.90
N ALA A 105 -4.15 -1.62 6.45
CA ALA A 105 -2.93 -1.62 5.68
C ALA A 105 -1.92 -2.58 6.31
N ASP A 106 -1.25 -3.34 5.47
CA ASP A 106 -0.20 -4.27 5.87
C ASP A 106 1.03 -4.02 5.01
N PHE A 107 2.18 -3.85 5.64
CA PHE A 107 3.48 -3.57 5.08
C PHE A 107 4.47 -4.70 5.41
N PRO A 108 4.38 -5.87 4.75
CA PRO A 108 5.19 -7.03 5.10
C PRO A 108 6.70 -6.76 5.02
N LYS A 109 7.11 -5.91 4.06
CA LYS A 109 8.50 -5.51 3.79
C LYS A 109 8.80 -4.07 4.24
N GLY A 110 7.90 -3.47 5.02
CA GLY A 110 7.92 -2.05 5.36
C GLY A 110 7.93 -1.78 6.85
N THR A 111 8.66 -2.59 7.63
CA THR A 111 8.81 -2.36 9.08
C THR A 111 9.33 -0.95 9.39
N TRP A 112 10.11 -0.36 8.49
CA TRP A 112 10.68 1.00 8.57
C TRP A 112 9.69 2.14 8.31
N VAL A 113 8.49 1.85 7.79
CA VAL A 113 7.49 2.87 7.46
C VAL A 113 6.67 3.18 8.70
N ASP A 114 6.96 4.20 9.49
CA ASP A 114 6.18 4.43 10.72
C ASP A 114 4.83 5.11 10.46
N GLU A 115 4.72 5.83 9.34
CA GLU A 115 3.59 6.68 9.02
C GLU A 115 3.10 6.46 7.58
N VAL A 116 1.80 6.56 7.41
CA VAL A 116 1.11 6.67 6.12
C VAL A 116 0.13 7.84 6.19
N VAL A 117 -0.29 8.38 5.05
CA VAL A 117 -1.14 9.57 5.03
C VAL A 117 -2.47 9.23 4.37
N LEU A 118 -3.57 9.56 5.05
CA LEU A 118 -4.89 9.60 4.44
C LEU A 118 -5.17 11.01 3.95
N ASN A 119 -5.38 11.15 2.65
CA ASN A 119 -5.72 12.38 1.96
C ASN A 119 -7.18 12.36 1.53
N THR A 120 -7.85 13.51 1.64
CA THR A 120 -9.16 13.75 1.04
C THR A 120 -9.08 14.92 0.06
N TYR A 121 -9.65 14.74 -1.13
CA TYR A 121 -9.75 15.79 -2.16
C TYR A 121 -11.22 16.15 -2.37
N ALA A 122 -11.64 17.31 -1.89
CA ALA A 122 -13.05 17.74 -1.89
C ALA A 122 -13.18 19.24 -2.21
N ARG A 123 -14.40 19.73 -2.46
CA ARG A 123 -14.63 21.15 -2.76
C ARG A 123 -14.37 22.05 -1.54
N SER A 124 -14.62 21.55 -0.33
CA SER A 124 -14.30 22.20 0.94
C SER A 124 -13.39 21.35 1.82
N LYS A 125 -12.83 21.93 2.89
CA LYS A 125 -12.02 21.18 3.87
C LYS A 125 -12.91 20.18 4.61
N ILE A 126 -12.43 18.94 4.70
CA ILE A 126 -13.07 17.84 5.43
C ILE A 126 -12.39 17.72 6.78
N ALA A 127 -13.17 17.72 7.87
CA ALA A 127 -12.64 17.37 9.19
C ALA A 127 -12.44 15.86 9.28
N ILE A 128 -11.29 15.42 9.80
CA ILE A 128 -10.92 14.00 9.92
C ILE A 128 -10.62 13.70 11.39
N SER A 129 -11.46 12.88 12.02
CA SER A 129 -11.34 12.50 13.43
C SER A 129 -11.27 10.97 13.59
N ASP A 130 -10.89 10.49 14.78
CA ASP A 130 -10.90 9.05 15.08
C ASP A 130 -12.32 8.60 15.46
N ALA A 131 -12.79 7.51 14.86
CA ALA A 131 -14.13 6.94 15.05
C ALA A 131 -14.12 5.72 16.00
N GLY A 132 -13.09 5.60 16.83
CA GLY A 132 -12.88 4.48 17.73
C GLY A 132 -12.26 3.24 17.07
N PRO A 133 -12.36 2.06 17.71
CA PRO A 133 -11.79 0.84 17.15
C PRO A 133 -12.55 0.42 15.89
N LEU A 134 -11.83 -0.21 14.96
CA LEU A 134 -12.48 -0.92 13.86
C LEU A 134 -13.42 -1.99 14.43
N PRO A 135 -14.59 -2.20 13.82
CA PRO A 135 -15.42 -3.34 14.18
C PRO A 135 -14.60 -4.62 13.99
N GLU A 136 -14.77 -5.57 14.90
CA GLU A 136 -14.17 -6.89 14.75
C GLU A 136 -14.65 -7.44 13.41
N GLN A 137 -13.72 -7.57 12.46
CA GLN A 137 -14.11 -8.06 11.16
C GLN A 137 -14.26 -9.57 11.22
N PRO A 138 -15.29 -10.12 10.55
CA PRO A 138 -15.38 -11.55 10.41
C PRO A 138 -14.07 -12.06 9.81
N LEU A 139 -13.57 -13.15 10.38
CA LEU A 139 -12.39 -13.82 9.85
C LEU A 139 -12.58 -14.06 8.36
N GLY A 140 -11.52 -13.82 7.59
CA GLY A 140 -11.55 -14.10 6.17
C GLY A 140 -11.87 -15.57 5.90
N PHE A 141 -12.29 -15.88 4.69
CA PHE A 141 -12.43 -17.26 4.27
C PHE A 141 -11.98 -17.47 2.84
N VAL A 142 -11.59 -18.72 2.57
CA VAL A 142 -11.32 -19.24 1.24
C VAL A 142 -12.10 -20.54 1.10
N THR A 143 -12.87 -20.68 0.03
CA THR A 143 -13.52 -21.94 -0.31
C THR A 143 -12.76 -22.57 -1.46
N LEU A 144 -12.41 -23.85 -1.31
CA LEU A 144 -11.74 -24.64 -2.35
C LEU A 144 -12.71 -25.63 -2.99
N SER A 145 -12.52 -25.88 -4.28
CA SER A 145 -13.27 -26.88 -5.05
C SER A 145 -12.40 -27.51 -6.14
N GLY A 146 -12.81 -28.68 -6.62
CA GLY A 146 -12.22 -29.34 -7.80
C GLY A 146 -10.97 -30.17 -7.51
N LEU A 147 -10.51 -30.25 -6.27
CA LEU A 147 -9.44 -31.17 -5.87
C LEU A 147 -9.99 -32.61 -5.83
N THR A 148 -9.12 -33.58 -6.15
CA THR A 148 -9.46 -35.00 -6.21
C THR A 148 -9.81 -35.56 -4.84
N SER A 149 -9.12 -35.14 -3.77
CA SER A 149 -9.52 -35.48 -2.40
C SER A 149 -10.66 -34.59 -1.91
N PRO A 150 -11.85 -35.16 -1.59
CA PRO A 150 -12.98 -34.38 -1.09
C PRO A 150 -12.69 -33.62 0.20
N LYS A 151 -11.78 -34.13 1.05
CA LYS A 151 -11.40 -33.51 2.33
C LYS A 151 -10.62 -32.20 2.17
N LEU A 152 -9.98 -31.99 1.02
CA LEU A 152 -9.26 -30.75 0.75
C LEU A 152 -10.18 -29.64 0.24
N ASN A 153 -11.35 -30.00 -0.26
CA ASN A 153 -12.37 -29.05 -0.72
C ASN A 153 -13.17 -28.50 0.47
N GLY A 154 -13.87 -27.39 0.25
CA GLY A 154 -14.70 -26.74 1.25
C GLY A 154 -14.11 -25.44 1.80
N ARG A 155 -14.74 -24.93 2.85
CA ARG A 155 -14.46 -23.60 3.41
C ARG A 155 -13.35 -23.67 4.46
N TYR A 156 -12.38 -22.77 4.34
CA TYR A 156 -11.31 -22.53 5.29
C TYR A 156 -11.45 -21.12 5.87
N ILE A 157 -11.34 -21.01 7.18
CA ILE A 157 -11.47 -19.74 7.92
C ILE A 157 -10.10 -19.24 8.34
N GLU A 158 -9.85 -17.96 8.10
CA GLU A 158 -8.60 -17.28 8.40
C GLU A 158 -8.29 -17.30 9.91
N ARG A 159 -7.01 -17.42 10.25
CA ARG A 159 -6.45 -17.21 11.59
C ARG A 159 -5.27 -16.25 11.48
N ARG A 160 -5.29 -15.18 12.29
CA ARG A 160 -4.31 -14.08 12.23
C ARG A 160 -3.40 -14.00 13.45
N ASP A 161 -3.71 -14.70 14.54
CA ASP A 161 -2.89 -14.67 15.75
C ASP A 161 -1.50 -15.27 15.47
N ASP A 162 -0.47 -14.72 16.10
CA ASP A 162 0.93 -15.13 15.89
C ASP A 162 1.18 -16.63 16.14
N LYS A 163 0.40 -17.24 17.03
CA LYS A 163 0.46 -18.68 17.27
C LYS A 163 0.05 -19.51 16.04
N TRP A 164 -0.86 -18.99 15.21
CA TRP A 164 -1.40 -19.64 14.01
C TRP A 164 -0.68 -19.25 12.72
N ARG A 165 0.19 -18.24 12.75
CA ARG A 165 0.93 -17.79 11.56
C ARG A 165 2.02 -18.79 11.18
N ILE A 166 2.23 -18.93 9.87
CA ILE A 166 3.36 -19.68 9.29
C ILE A 166 4.06 -18.76 8.29
N ASN A 167 5.39 -18.65 8.38
CA ASN A 167 6.19 -17.75 7.54
C ASN A 167 5.70 -16.29 7.60
N GLY A 168 5.26 -15.84 8.78
CA GLY A 168 4.68 -14.51 9.04
C GLY A 168 3.26 -14.30 8.51
N ARG A 169 2.72 -15.23 7.71
CA ARG A 169 1.41 -15.06 7.06
C ARG A 169 0.27 -15.68 7.85
N GLU A 170 -0.91 -15.16 7.58
CA GLU A 170 -2.18 -15.75 7.94
C GLU A 170 -2.29 -17.21 7.45
N THR A 171 -3.00 -18.03 8.22
CA THR A 171 -3.38 -19.39 7.81
C THR A 171 -4.88 -19.50 7.68
N TYR A 172 -5.37 -20.43 6.87
CA TYR A 172 -6.79 -20.70 6.73
C TYR A 172 -7.08 -22.14 7.17
N TRP A 173 -8.10 -22.35 7.99
CA TRP A 173 -8.38 -23.63 8.63
C TRP A 173 -9.75 -24.15 8.26
N ALA A 174 -9.81 -25.38 7.77
CA ALA A 174 -11.06 -26.10 7.58
C ALA A 174 -11.47 -26.80 8.88
N ALA A 175 -12.77 -27.06 9.02
CA ALA A 175 -13.33 -27.71 10.22
C ALA A 175 -12.79 -29.14 10.45
N ASN A 176 -12.30 -29.79 9.40
CA ASN A 176 -11.74 -31.14 9.44
C ASN A 176 -10.23 -31.18 9.81
N GLY A 177 -9.67 -30.07 10.28
CA GLY A 177 -8.27 -29.98 10.73
C GLY A 177 -7.24 -29.78 9.62
N TYR A 178 -7.66 -29.69 8.36
CA TYR A 178 -6.80 -29.21 7.29
C TYR A 178 -6.58 -27.72 7.42
N TYR A 179 -5.39 -27.28 7.05
CA TYR A 179 -5.08 -25.87 6.99
C TYR A 179 -4.26 -25.53 5.75
N MET A 180 -4.41 -24.29 5.33
CA MET A 180 -3.74 -23.69 4.19
C MET A 180 -2.80 -22.60 4.68
N PHE A 181 -1.56 -22.62 4.20
CA PHE A 181 -0.51 -21.68 4.58
C PHE A 181 0.38 -21.35 3.39
N TRP A 182 1.10 -20.23 3.46
CA TRP A 182 2.05 -19.88 2.41
C TRP A 182 3.41 -20.52 2.66
N CYS A 183 3.86 -21.35 1.72
CA CYS A 183 5.21 -21.87 1.72
C CYS A 183 6.16 -20.87 1.05
N LYS A 184 7.11 -20.32 1.82
CA LYS A 184 8.08 -19.33 1.32
C LYS A 184 9.02 -19.90 0.25
N THR A 185 9.51 -21.14 0.42
CA THR A 185 10.51 -21.74 -0.48
C THR A 185 9.95 -22.08 -1.86
N SER A 186 8.68 -22.48 -1.94
CA SER A 186 8.02 -22.78 -3.21
C SER A 186 7.21 -21.61 -3.76
N ALA A 187 7.06 -20.53 -2.97
CA ALA A 187 6.19 -19.39 -3.25
C ALA A 187 4.77 -19.82 -3.65
N ARG A 188 4.17 -20.72 -2.88
CA ARG A 188 2.82 -21.28 -3.13
C ARG A 188 2.01 -21.35 -1.85
N TRP A 189 0.70 -21.16 -1.98
CA TRP A 189 -0.25 -21.63 -0.96
C TRP A 189 -0.26 -23.15 -0.94
N THR A 190 -0.15 -23.72 0.25
CA THR A 190 0.00 -25.15 0.52
C THR A 190 -1.09 -25.59 1.50
N ILE A 191 -1.69 -26.75 1.25
CA ILE A 191 -2.76 -27.32 2.07
C ILE A 191 -2.26 -28.65 2.63
N VAL A 192 -2.49 -28.88 3.93
CA VAL A 192 -2.09 -30.12 4.61
C VAL A 192 -2.91 -30.30 5.89
N SER A 193 -3.02 -31.54 6.37
CA SER A 193 -3.46 -31.85 7.73
C SER A 193 -2.28 -32.24 8.62
N GLY A 194 -2.24 -31.73 9.85
CA GLY A 194 -1.14 -32.01 10.78
C GLY A 194 0.19 -31.38 10.36
N SER A 195 1.28 -31.68 11.06
CA SER A 195 2.60 -31.09 10.81
C SER A 195 2.68 -29.56 10.92
N PHE A 196 1.76 -28.94 11.68
CA PHE A 196 1.72 -27.50 11.89
C PHE A 196 3.06 -26.97 12.39
N ASP A 197 3.62 -27.55 13.45
CA ASP A 197 4.90 -27.09 14.01
C ASP A 197 6.06 -27.24 13.03
N LYS A 198 6.10 -28.34 12.25
CA LYS A 198 7.12 -28.55 11.23
C LYS A 198 7.05 -27.46 10.17
N ASN A 199 5.85 -27.14 9.71
CA ASN A 199 5.62 -26.12 8.69
C ASN A 199 5.84 -24.71 9.23
N LYS A 200 5.51 -24.46 10.50
CA LYS A 200 5.84 -23.22 11.23
C LYS A 200 7.35 -23.02 11.33
N ASN A 201 8.10 -24.09 11.53
CA ASN A 201 9.56 -24.11 11.53
C ASN A 201 10.17 -24.20 10.11
N GLY A 202 9.48 -23.66 9.10
CA GLY A 202 10.02 -23.48 7.74
C GLY A 202 9.99 -24.72 6.83
N LYS A 203 9.44 -25.87 7.27
CA LYS A 203 9.15 -26.96 6.32
C LYS A 203 7.95 -26.60 5.44
N CYS A 204 7.83 -27.27 4.30
CA CYS A 204 6.73 -27.09 3.37
C CYS A 204 6.11 -28.43 2.99
N ILE A 205 5.62 -29.14 3.99
CA ILE A 205 4.89 -30.39 3.82
C ILE A 205 3.51 -30.06 3.27
N ALA A 206 3.13 -30.74 2.18
CA ALA A 206 1.99 -30.40 1.35
C ALA A 206 1.22 -31.65 0.91
N GLN A 207 -0.10 -31.57 0.91
CA GLN A 207 -0.99 -32.50 0.20
C GLN A 207 -1.60 -31.87 -1.05
N ALA A 208 -1.81 -30.54 -1.05
CA ALA A 208 -2.13 -29.78 -2.23
C ALA A 208 -1.40 -28.43 -2.25
N GLN A 209 -1.21 -27.85 -3.44
CA GLN A 209 -0.54 -26.57 -3.64
C GLN A 209 -1.19 -25.76 -4.77
N GLY A 210 -1.35 -24.46 -4.55
CA GLY A 210 -1.76 -23.52 -5.59
C GLY A 210 -0.64 -23.21 -6.59
N PRO A 211 -0.91 -22.39 -7.62
CA PRO A 211 0.09 -21.89 -8.55
C PRO A 211 1.20 -21.07 -7.87
N VAL A 212 2.38 -21.00 -8.49
CA VAL A 212 3.49 -20.16 -7.99
C VAL A 212 3.07 -18.70 -8.01
N GLY A 213 3.30 -17.99 -6.91
CA GLY A 213 3.09 -16.55 -6.79
C GLY A 213 1.62 -16.11 -6.72
N ALA A 214 0.67 -17.02 -6.97
CA ALA A 214 -0.75 -16.72 -6.90
C ALA A 214 -1.20 -16.59 -5.43
N ASP A 215 -2.01 -15.58 -5.14
CA ASP A 215 -2.53 -15.35 -3.79
C ASP A 215 -4.03 -15.68 -3.74
N VAL A 216 -4.44 -16.46 -2.73
CA VAL A 216 -5.83 -16.96 -2.57
C VAL A 216 -6.85 -15.87 -2.26
N CYS A 217 -6.40 -14.66 -1.93
CA CYS A 217 -7.24 -13.49 -1.69
C CYS A 217 -7.29 -12.54 -2.89
N GLN A 218 -6.80 -12.95 -4.07
CA GLN A 218 -6.93 -12.14 -5.28
C GLN A 218 -8.36 -12.18 -5.83
N VAL A 219 -8.72 -11.10 -6.53
CA VAL A 219 -9.98 -11.01 -7.29
C VAL A 219 -10.02 -12.08 -8.37
N ASP A 220 -8.87 -12.32 -9.02
CA ASP A 220 -8.68 -13.44 -9.93
C ASP A 220 -8.51 -14.72 -9.11
N ILE A 221 -9.62 -15.44 -8.97
CA ILE A 221 -9.72 -16.68 -8.19
C ILE A 221 -8.70 -17.71 -8.73
N PRO A 222 -7.64 -18.07 -7.97
CA PRO A 222 -6.59 -18.91 -8.52
C PRO A 222 -7.06 -20.35 -8.74
N LYS A 223 -6.77 -20.86 -9.95
CA LYS A 223 -7.03 -22.23 -10.43
C LYS A 223 -5.73 -23.02 -10.59
N ASN A 224 -5.76 -24.19 -11.22
CA ASN A 224 -4.59 -25.07 -11.45
C ASN A 224 -3.88 -25.51 -10.16
N PHE A 225 -4.66 -25.84 -9.12
CA PHE A 225 -4.08 -26.46 -7.94
C PHE A 225 -3.57 -27.86 -8.29
N ARG A 226 -2.46 -28.25 -7.66
CA ARG A 226 -1.92 -29.62 -7.76
C ARG A 226 -2.08 -30.36 -6.44
N GLU A 227 -2.38 -31.64 -6.50
CA GLU A 227 -2.59 -32.52 -5.37
C GLU A 227 -1.64 -33.72 -5.42
N TYR A 228 -1.16 -34.18 -4.26
CA TYR A 228 -0.35 -35.38 -4.15
C TYR A 228 -1.23 -36.63 -4.03
N VAL A 229 -1.47 -37.30 -5.16
CA VAL A 229 -2.36 -38.45 -5.30
C VAL A 229 -1.54 -39.70 -5.62
N LYS A 230 -1.68 -40.76 -4.82
CA LYS A 230 -1.03 -42.07 -5.04
C LYS A 230 0.48 -41.98 -5.34
N GLY A 231 1.19 -41.13 -4.60
CA GLY A 231 2.64 -40.97 -4.71
C GLY A 231 3.10 -39.98 -5.79
N LYS A 232 2.18 -39.29 -6.50
CA LYS A 232 2.51 -38.36 -7.58
C LYS A 232 1.75 -37.04 -7.44
N TRP A 233 2.37 -35.95 -7.88
CA TRP A 233 1.69 -34.67 -8.02
C TRP A 233 0.85 -34.66 -9.30
N VAL A 234 -0.43 -34.39 -9.17
CA VAL A 234 -1.39 -34.26 -10.28
C VAL A 234 -1.93 -32.84 -10.27
N THR A 235 -1.86 -32.14 -11.40
CA THR A 235 -2.43 -30.80 -11.55
C THR A 235 -3.85 -30.92 -12.10
N GLU A 236 -4.81 -30.31 -11.41
CA GLU A 236 -6.21 -30.28 -11.81
C GLU A 236 -6.56 -28.87 -12.32
N PRO A 237 -6.81 -28.67 -13.63
CA PRO A 237 -6.94 -27.33 -14.19
C PRO A 237 -8.06 -26.48 -13.56
N LEU A 238 -9.16 -27.13 -13.17
CA LEU A 238 -10.32 -26.49 -12.55
C LEU A 238 -10.23 -26.40 -11.03
N ALA A 239 -9.26 -27.08 -10.41
CA ALA A 239 -9.10 -27.08 -8.97
C ALA A 239 -8.50 -25.76 -8.48
N GLY A 240 -9.03 -25.28 -7.36
CA GLY A 240 -8.51 -24.13 -6.66
C GLY A 240 -9.56 -23.41 -5.86
N VAL A 241 -9.40 -22.10 -5.73
CA VAL A 241 -10.37 -21.26 -5.02
C VAL A 241 -11.67 -21.22 -5.83
N SER A 242 -12.81 -21.23 -5.16
CA SER A 242 -14.14 -21.06 -5.76
C SER A 242 -14.84 -19.81 -5.23
N SER A 243 -14.53 -19.41 -4.01
CA SER A 243 -14.91 -18.12 -3.43
C SER A 243 -13.95 -17.72 -2.32
N ASN A 244 -13.87 -16.43 -2.01
CA ASN A 244 -13.13 -15.90 -0.88
C ASN A 244 -13.85 -14.65 -0.32
N SER A 245 -13.53 -14.23 0.90
CA SER A 245 -14.12 -13.01 1.51
C SER A 245 -13.51 -11.70 1.01
N ASN A 246 -12.47 -11.75 0.15
CA ASN A 246 -11.66 -10.59 -0.24
C ASN A 246 -11.30 -9.65 0.94
N SER A 247 -11.16 -10.22 2.14
CA SER A 247 -10.51 -9.56 3.26
C SER A 247 -9.03 -9.68 2.99
N ALA A 248 -8.34 -8.55 2.85
CA ALA A 248 -6.89 -8.51 2.73
C ALA A 248 -6.31 -9.05 4.05
N GLY A 249 -6.25 -10.38 4.17
CA GLY A 249 -5.62 -11.07 5.28
C GLY A 249 -4.18 -10.62 5.41
N SER A 250 -3.60 -10.65 6.60
CA SER A 250 -2.32 -10.02 6.93
C SER A 250 -1.08 -10.91 6.62
N LEU A 251 -0.53 -10.78 5.41
CA LEU A 251 0.87 -11.07 4.98
C LEU A 251 1.74 -10.23 5.89
N LEU A 252 2.25 -10.79 6.97
CA LEU A 252 3.58 -10.40 7.38
C LEU A 252 4.55 -11.40 6.77
N GLN A 253 5.70 -10.90 6.38
CA GLN A 253 6.86 -11.72 6.10
C GLN A 253 7.98 -11.08 6.91
N GLU A 254 8.21 -11.57 8.12
CA GLU A 254 9.57 -11.58 8.66
C GLU A 254 10.34 -12.62 7.85
N SER A 255 10.99 -12.15 6.81
CA SER A 255 12.30 -12.68 6.53
C SER A 255 13.26 -12.02 7.51
N GLU A 256 14.12 -12.80 8.16
CA GLU A 256 15.47 -12.37 8.51
C GLU A 256 16.18 -11.94 7.20
N VAL A 257 15.72 -10.85 6.60
CA VAL A 257 16.53 -10.04 5.72
C VAL A 257 17.45 -9.34 6.71
N GLN A 258 18.74 -9.62 6.59
CA GLN A 258 19.81 -8.85 7.25
C GLN A 258 19.33 -7.42 7.38
N ASP A 259 19.30 -6.88 8.61
CA ASP A 259 18.86 -5.53 8.94
C ASP A 259 19.54 -4.54 7.97
N VAL A 260 18.92 -4.32 6.81
CA VAL A 260 19.24 -3.21 5.93
C VAL A 260 18.92 -2.03 6.81
N ASN A 261 19.97 -1.32 7.22
CA ASN A 261 19.98 -0.36 8.30
C ASN A 261 18.65 0.42 8.35
N LYS A 262 17.71 -0.04 9.19
CA LYS A 262 16.35 0.53 9.27
C LYS A 262 16.42 2.03 9.48
N GLU A 263 17.49 2.48 10.14
CA GLU A 263 17.80 3.87 10.37
C GLU A 263 18.04 4.66 9.08
N THR A 264 18.74 4.11 8.09
CA THR A 264 18.92 4.77 6.79
C THR A 264 17.57 4.98 6.10
N CYS A 265 16.66 3.99 6.18
CA CYS A 265 15.32 4.11 5.62
C CYS A 265 14.48 5.17 6.34
N LYS A 266 14.58 5.24 7.67
CA LYS A 266 13.91 6.26 8.47
C LYS A 266 14.46 7.66 8.18
N GLN A 267 15.78 7.81 7.99
CA GLN A 267 16.41 9.10 7.67
C GLN A 267 15.88 9.69 6.36
N VAL A 268 15.61 8.85 5.35
CA VAL A 268 15.00 9.32 4.09
C VAL A 268 13.60 9.90 4.31
N LEU A 269 12.82 9.31 5.23
CA LEU A 269 11.50 9.83 5.61
C LEU A 269 11.60 11.08 6.50
N GLN A 270 12.51 11.09 7.47
CA GLN A 270 12.75 12.24 8.35
C GLN A 270 13.10 13.50 7.55
N ARG A 271 13.89 13.35 6.48
CA ARG A 271 14.18 14.45 5.55
C ARG A 271 12.92 15.00 4.87
N LEU A 272 11.87 14.20 4.64
CA LEU A 272 10.63 14.72 4.06
C LEU A 272 9.92 15.69 5.02
N HIS A 273 9.97 15.45 6.33
CA HIS A 273 9.40 16.38 7.30
C HIS A 273 10.11 17.74 7.28
N THR A 274 11.40 17.77 7.00
CA THR A 274 12.14 19.04 6.88
C THR A 274 11.86 19.77 5.57
N LEU A 275 11.34 19.08 4.54
CA LEU A 275 10.99 19.68 3.25
C LEU A 275 9.58 20.30 3.23
N ASN A 276 8.75 20.06 4.25
CA ASN A 276 7.42 20.68 4.37
C ASN A 276 7.51 22.03 5.11
N ASN A 277 8.56 22.80 4.82
CA ASN A 277 8.86 24.09 5.43
C ASN A 277 8.32 25.27 4.59
N GLN A 278 7.24 25.08 3.83
CA GLN A 278 6.72 26.07 2.89
C GLN A 278 6.44 27.43 3.55
N ASP A 279 5.94 27.46 4.78
CA ASP A 279 5.62 28.70 5.49
C ASP A 279 6.89 29.42 5.91
N ALA A 280 7.92 28.67 6.30
CA ALA A 280 9.26 29.21 6.57
C ALA A 280 9.92 29.71 5.27
N ILE A 281 9.77 29.00 4.15
CA ILE A 281 10.25 29.44 2.83
C ILE A 281 9.50 30.69 2.36
N ALA A 282 8.20 30.80 2.61
CA ALA A 282 7.40 31.96 2.25
C ALA A 282 7.74 33.19 3.11
N ALA A 283 8.08 32.97 4.38
CA ALA A 283 8.47 34.03 5.31
C ALA A 283 9.95 34.44 5.18
N ALA A 284 10.83 33.51 4.81
CA ALA A 284 12.26 33.75 4.65
C ALA A 284 12.59 34.12 3.20
N GLN A 285 13.60 34.98 3.01
CA GLN A 285 14.14 35.26 1.66
C GLN A 285 15.09 34.16 1.16
N PHE A 286 15.38 33.15 1.98
CA PHE A 286 16.39 32.12 1.72
C PHE A 286 15.91 30.75 2.21
N ASP A 287 16.18 29.71 1.43
CA ASP A 287 15.91 28.31 1.76
C ASP A 287 17.24 27.57 1.86
N ASP A 288 17.67 27.23 3.09
CA ASP A 288 18.93 26.51 3.30
C ASP A 288 18.98 25.15 2.61
N LEU A 289 17.81 24.53 2.37
CA LEU A 289 17.72 23.24 1.66
C LEU A 289 17.82 23.41 0.14
N PHE A 290 17.39 24.57 -0.37
CA PHE A 290 17.43 24.94 -1.78
C PHE A 290 17.97 26.36 -1.96
N PRO A 291 19.27 26.56 -1.68
CA PRO A 291 19.83 27.90 -1.64
C PRO A 291 19.70 28.57 -3.03
N PRO A 292 19.26 29.84 -3.10
CA PRO A 292 19.08 30.53 -4.37
C PRO A 292 20.36 30.61 -5.19
N ASN A 293 21.54 30.55 -4.56
CA ASN A 293 22.86 30.54 -5.20
C ASN A 293 23.40 29.12 -5.42
N MET A 294 22.84 28.40 -6.40
CA MET A 294 23.42 27.14 -6.86
C MET A 294 24.11 27.35 -8.20
N THR A 295 25.41 27.06 -8.30
CA THR A 295 26.11 27.02 -9.58
C THR A 295 25.53 25.93 -10.47
N SER A 296 25.36 26.23 -11.75
CA SER A 296 24.91 25.28 -12.75
C SER A 296 25.78 24.02 -12.74
N ILE A 297 25.12 22.86 -12.83
CA ILE A 297 25.80 21.56 -12.98
C ILE A 297 26.26 21.30 -14.43
N ALA A 298 26.03 22.24 -15.34
CA ALA A 298 26.48 22.14 -16.72
C ALA A 298 28.00 22.28 -16.80
N GLN A 299 28.63 21.60 -17.77
CA GLN A 299 30.06 21.72 -18.00
C GLN A 299 30.43 23.17 -18.38
N THR A 300 31.59 23.64 -17.95
CA THR A 300 32.10 24.99 -18.27
C THR A 300 32.03 25.25 -19.79
N GLY A 301 31.43 26.37 -20.18
CA GLY A 301 31.25 26.76 -21.58
C GLY A 301 29.96 26.24 -22.24
N THR A 302 29.19 25.39 -21.55
CA THR A 302 27.85 25.00 -22.01
C THR A 302 26.93 26.23 -22.01
N LYS A 303 26.10 26.36 -23.05
CA LYS A 303 25.01 27.34 -23.10
C LYS A 303 23.72 26.70 -22.60
N CYS A 304 22.99 27.41 -21.75
CA CYS A 304 21.70 27.01 -21.20
C CYS A 304 20.60 27.95 -21.72
N GLY A 305 19.34 27.49 -21.74
CA GLY A 305 18.20 28.31 -22.15
C GLY A 305 17.11 27.49 -22.84
N ASP A 306 16.05 28.17 -23.26
CA ASP A 306 14.98 27.55 -24.03
C ASP A 306 15.42 27.30 -25.47
N THR A 307 15.84 26.06 -25.74
CA THR A 307 16.27 25.64 -27.08
C THR A 307 15.13 25.67 -28.09
N ALA A 308 13.87 25.51 -27.66
CA ALA A 308 12.72 25.58 -28.55
C ALA A 308 12.47 27.03 -29.04
N ALA A 309 12.85 28.03 -28.23
CA ALA A 309 12.81 29.44 -28.59
C ALA A 309 14.13 29.96 -29.21
N GLY A 310 15.14 29.10 -29.42
CA GLY A 310 16.46 29.50 -29.91
C GLY A 310 17.29 30.33 -28.92
N ILE A 311 16.95 30.27 -27.63
CA ILE A 311 17.63 31.04 -26.58
C ILE A 311 18.81 30.22 -26.04
N HIS A 312 20.02 30.76 -26.20
CA HIS A 312 21.26 30.14 -25.75
C HIS A 312 22.11 31.14 -24.96
N GLU A 313 21.96 31.12 -23.65
CA GLU A 313 22.60 32.03 -22.70
C GLU A 313 23.74 31.32 -21.95
N SER A 314 24.60 32.09 -21.28
CA SER A 314 25.53 31.48 -20.32
C SER A 314 24.75 30.79 -19.20
N CYS A 315 25.13 29.56 -18.87
CA CYS A 315 24.50 28.83 -17.76
C CYS A 315 24.58 29.60 -16.42
N GLY A 316 25.61 30.43 -16.24
CA GLY A 316 25.76 31.29 -15.05
C GLY A 316 24.60 32.26 -14.82
N LYS A 317 23.83 32.58 -15.88
CA LYS A 317 22.60 33.40 -15.77
C LYS A 317 21.53 32.71 -14.91
N PHE A 318 21.57 31.38 -14.80
CA PHE A 318 20.64 30.55 -14.04
C PHE A 318 21.20 30.10 -12.69
N ASP A 319 22.40 30.56 -12.30
CA ASP A 319 23.01 30.24 -11.01
C ASP A 319 22.32 30.92 -9.82
N ARG A 320 21.27 31.69 -10.10
CA ARG A 320 20.46 32.40 -9.11
C ARG A 320 18.99 32.13 -9.37
N TRP A 321 18.34 31.45 -8.44
CA TRP A 321 16.88 31.42 -8.38
C TRP A 321 16.40 32.76 -7.83
N ARG A 322 15.44 33.39 -8.50
CA ARG A 322 14.73 34.53 -7.92
C ARG A 322 13.90 34.02 -6.73
N PRO A 323 13.80 34.80 -5.63
CA PRO A 323 12.84 34.50 -4.57
C PRO A 323 11.44 34.28 -5.16
N LEU A 324 10.69 33.31 -4.62
CA LEU A 324 9.35 32.98 -5.11
C LEU A 324 8.43 34.21 -5.12
N PHE A 325 8.60 35.11 -4.14
CA PHE A 325 7.90 36.38 -4.07
C PHE A 325 8.13 37.29 -5.29
N ASP A 326 9.37 37.39 -5.79
CA ASP A 326 9.67 38.20 -6.98
C ASP A 326 9.01 37.60 -8.23
N ILE A 327 9.03 36.27 -8.35
CA ILE A 327 8.40 35.54 -9.47
C ILE A 327 6.88 35.72 -9.44
N MET A 328 6.27 35.62 -8.27
CA MET A 328 4.82 35.77 -8.10
C MET A 328 4.35 37.23 -8.23
N GLY A 329 5.17 38.19 -7.79
CA GLY A 329 4.90 39.62 -7.91
C GLY A 329 4.92 40.11 -9.36
N ASP A 330 5.79 39.54 -10.20
CA ASP A 330 5.84 39.84 -11.64
C ASP A 330 4.62 39.26 -12.39
N ALA A 331 4.07 38.12 -11.93
CA ALA A 331 2.88 37.51 -12.55
C ALA A 331 1.55 38.20 -12.21
N ALA A 332 1.54 39.07 -11.18
CA ALA A 332 0.38 39.86 -10.78
C ALA A 332 0.33 41.24 -11.45
N ARG A 333 1.36 41.62 -12.22
CA ARG A 333 1.41 42.84 -13.03
C ARG A 333 1.13 42.54 -14.50
#